data_AF-A0A1W9X3H6-F1
#
_entry.id   AF-A0A1W9X3H6-F1
#
_cell.length_a   1.000
_cell.length_b   1.000
_cell.length_c   1.000
_cell.angle_alpha   90.00
_cell.angle_beta   90.00
_cell.angle_gamma   90.00
#
_symmetry.space_group_name_H-M   'P 1'
#
loop_
_entity.id
_entity.type
_entity.pdbx_description
1 polymer ?
#
loop_
_entity_poly.entity_id
_entity_poly.type
_entity_poly.pdbx_seq_one_letter_code
_entity_poly.pdbx_strand_id
1 'polypeptide(L)'
;MLAFLKVMNLFIQFKNLGDMLKACFKRVKEIQERFYLIFLKPLNLWPLKHALKQKKVALGTAQYPRMAPYAPNVNGPRTASDAIALAKSKGIEIPYDIYIGFMKKWIRKDADAEYFYRKDEFDPDDWIKWSDFYHDKTGKIPVRFNAKLLESDEAIIAHIAHEMHELNALRRLFEEESGKMPARKLMRHIGQGIPKNLHDQAWEVADKVVRAMREEQ
;
A
#
# COMPACT_ATOMS: atom_id res chain seq x y z
N MET A 1 -5.27 2.59 -50.13
CA MET A 1 -4.21 3.16 -51.00
C MET A 1 -4.08 4.69 -50.91
N LEU A 2 -5.18 5.47 -51.03
CA LEU A 2 -5.12 6.95 -50.93
C LEU A 2 -4.58 7.51 -49.59
N ALA A 3 -4.84 6.83 -48.47
CA ALA A 3 -4.33 7.25 -47.16
C ALA A 3 -2.80 7.09 -47.04
N PHE A 4 -2.24 6.08 -47.72
CA PHE A 4 -0.80 5.77 -47.68
C PHE A 4 0.00 6.81 -48.48
N LEU A 5 -0.52 7.24 -49.63
CA LEU A 5 0.09 8.31 -50.44
C LEU A 5 0.09 9.68 -49.74
N LYS A 6 -0.93 9.99 -48.92
CA LYS A 6 -0.95 11.22 -48.10
C LYS A 6 0.08 11.20 -46.96
N VAL A 7 0.38 10.03 -46.40
CA VAL A 7 1.42 9.88 -45.36
C VAL A 7 2.81 10.01 -45.97
N MET A 8 3.02 9.46 -47.17
CA MET A 8 4.29 9.59 -47.91
C MET A 8 4.62 11.05 -48.28
N ASN A 9 3.63 11.88 -48.57
CA ASN A 9 3.84 13.29 -48.92
C ASN A 9 4.23 14.19 -47.71
N LEU A 10 4.03 13.71 -46.47
CA LEU A 10 4.52 14.40 -45.26
C LEU A 10 6.04 14.25 -45.07
N PHE A 11 6.68 13.25 -45.69
CA PHE A 11 8.12 13.00 -45.47
C PHE A 11 9.03 14.07 -46.09
N ILE A 12 8.54 14.86 -47.04
CA ILE A 12 9.34 15.87 -47.77
C ILE A 12 9.47 17.18 -46.96
N GLN A 13 8.67 17.39 -45.93
CA GLN A 13 8.59 18.69 -45.22
C GLN A 13 9.42 18.79 -43.92
N PHE A 14 10.03 17.70 -43.44
CA PHE A 14 10.76 17.72 -42.17
C PHE A 14 12.27 17.81 -42.37
N LYS A 15 12.89 18.78 -41.68
CA LYS A 15 14.35 19.03 -41.74
C LYS A 15 15.17 17.97 -40.99
N ASN A 16 14.56 17.20 -40.08
CA ASN A 16 15.21 16.10 -39.36
C ASN A 16 14.19 15.02 -38.91
N LEU A 17 14.71 13.84 -38.59
CA LEU A 17 13.94 12.65 -38.20
C LEU A 17 13.15 12.83 -36.88
N GLY A 18 13.65 13.66 -35.95
CA GLY A 18 13.02 13.88 -34.65
C GLY A 18 11.70 14.63 -34.74
N ASP A 19 11.65 15.67 -35.57
CA ASP A 19 10.42 16.45 -35.81
C ASP A 19 9.38 15.63 -36.57
N MET A 20 9.82 14.78 -37.50
CA MET A 20 8.98 13.83 -38.20
C MET A 20 8.34 12.82 -37.23
N LEU A 21 9.10 12.24 -36.31
CA LEU A 21 8.58 11.31 -35.30
C LEU A 21 7.56 11.99 -34.39
N LYS A 22 7.84 13.21 -33.90
CA LYS A 22 6.89 13.99 -33.08
C LYS A 22 5.59 14.28 -33.84
N ALA A 23 5.67 14.66 -35.11
CA ALA A 23 4.50 14.90 -35.94
C ALA A 23 3.71 13.61 -36.20
N CYS A 24 4.39 12.48 -36.44
CA CYS A 24 3.78 11.17 -36.56
C CYS A 24 3.03 10.76 -35.28
N PHE A 25 3.67 10.88 -34.11
CA PHE A 25 3.03 10.59 -32.81
C PHE A 25 1.81 11.47 -32.56
N LYS A 26 1.91 12.78 -32.85
CA LYS A 26 0.78 13.70 -32.76
C LYS A 26 -0.37 13.27 -33.68
N ARG A 27 -0.06 12.87 -34.92
CA ARG A 27 -1.06 12.44 -35.90
C ARG A 27 -1.71 11.12 -35.54
N VAL A 28 -0.93 10.15 -35.02
CA VAL A 28 -1.46 8.88 -34.50
C VAL A 28 -2.41 9.14 -33.34
N LYS A 29 -2.07 10.06 -32.43
CA LYS A 29 -2.94 10.47 -31.33
C LYS A 29 -4.24 11.12 -31.84
N GLU A 30 -4.15 12.05 -32.80
CA GLU A 30 -5.33 12.66 -33.44
C GLU A 30 -6.24 11.62 -34.13
N ILE A 31 -5.65 10.64 -34.82
CA ILE A 31 -6.39 9.56 -35.48
C ILE A 31 -7.06 8.65 -34.44
N GLN A 32 -6.36 8.29 -33.35
CA GLN A 32 -6.93 7.51 -32.25
C GLN A 32 -8.11 8.24 -31.59
N GLU A 33 -7.99 9.54 -31.35
CA GLU A 33 -9.05 10.38 -30.78
C GLU A 33 -10.26 10.47 -31.73
N ARG A 34 -10.03 10.67 -33.03
CA ARG A 34 -11.11 10.69 -34.03
C ARG A 34 -11.79 9.35 -34.21
N PHE A 35 -11.01 8.26 -34.28
CA PHE A 35 -11.54 6.90 -34.35
C PHE A 35 -12.42 6.60 -33.13
N TYR A 36 -11.96 7.03 -31.94
CA TYR A 36 -12.73 6.92 -30.71
C TYR A 36 -14.05 7.71 -30.76
N LEU A 37 -14.02 8.98 -31.19
CA LEU A 37 -15.22 9.81 -31.28
C LEU A 37 -16.24 9.31 -32.31
N ILE A 38 -15.76 8.75 -33.42
CA ILE A 38 -16.62 8.33 -34.53
C ILE A 38 -17.18 6.92 -34.31
N PHE A 39 -16.34 5.98 -33.88
CA PHE A 39 -16.72 4.56 -33.84
C PHE A 39 -17.09 4.07 -32.44
N LEU A 40 -16.46 4.58 -31.38
CA LEU A 40 -16.61 4.04 -30.03
C LEU A 40 -17.61 4.84 -29.18
N LYS A 41 -17.72 6.16 -29.40
CA LYS A 41 -18.67 7.04 -28.70
C LYS A 41 -20.15 6.68 -28.97
N PRO A 42 -20.59 6.36 -30.21
CA PRO A 42 -22.00 6.01 -30.46
C PRO A 42 -22.42 4.66 -29.86
N LEU A 43 -21.46 3.74 -29.68
CA LEU A 43 -21.70 2.41 -29.11
C LEU A 43 -21.82 2.41 -27.58
N ASN A 44 -21.69 3.57 -26.93
CA ASN A 44 -21.65 3.70 -25.47
C ASN A 44 -20.63 2.74 -24.81
N LEU A 45 -19.56 2.39 -25.54
CA LEU A 45 -18.44 1.55 -25.06
C LEU A 45 -17.44 2.36 -24.22
N TRP A 46 -17.83 3.57 -23.80
CA TRP A 46 -17.05 4.40 -22.89
C TRP A 46 -16.69 3.71 -21.57
N PRO A 47 -17.56 2.86 -20.96
CA PRO A 47 -17.21 2.11 -19.76
C PRO A 47 -16.09 1.07 -19.98
N LEU A 48 -15.82 0.64 -21.21
CA LEU A 48 -14.85 -0.41 -21.50
C LEU A 48 -13.42 0.11 -21.73
N LYS A 49 -13.24 1.37 -22.11
CA LYS A 49 -11.92 2.02 -22.16
C LYS A 49 -11.56 2.76 -20.87
N HIS A 50 -12.59 3.13 -20.09
CA HIS A 50 -12.44 3.76 -18.78
C HIS A 50 -12.94 2.91 -17.60
N ALA A 51 -12.96 1.59 -17.75
CA ALA A 51 -12.42 0.71 -16.71
C ALA A 51 -10.91 1.00 -16.55
N LEU A 52 -10.57 2.30 -16.37
CA LEU A 52 -9.27 2.82 -16.03
C LEU A 52 -8.83 1.95 -14.88
N LYS A 53 -7.72 1.25 -15.07
CA LYS A 53 -7.02 0.63 -13.96
C LYS A 53 -6.83 1.72 -12.92
N GLN A 54 -7.71 1.74 -11.93
CA GLN A 54 -7.58 2.65 -10.81
C GLN A 54 -6.30 2.18 -10.15
N LYS A 55 -5.26 2.99 -10.29
CA LYS A 55 -4.05 2.72 -9.55
C LYS A 55 -4.43 2.75 -8.08
N LYS A 56 -3.96 1.75 -7.34
CA LYS A 56 -4.28 1.62 -5.93
C LYS A 56 -3.00 1.81 -5.15
N VAL A 57 -3.13 2.49 -4.02
CA VAL A 57 -2.05 2.51 -3.05
C VAL A 57 -2.08 1.15 -2.35
N ALA A 58 -1.07 0.34 -2.58
CA ALA A 58 -0.83 -0.84 -1.75
C ALA A 58 -0.28 -0.31 -0.43
N LEU A 59 -1.12 -0.31 0.61
CA LEU A 59 -0.75 0.19 1.92
C LEU A 59 -1.34 -0.75 2.97
N GLY A 60 -0.52 -1.18 3.92
CA GLY A 60 -0.98 -1.90 5.10
C GLY A 60 -1.28 -0.91 6.21
N THR A 61 -2.44 -1.06 6.84
CA THR A 61 -2.94 -0.16 7.89
C THR A 61 -3.78 -0.91 8.91
N ALA A 62 -3.51 -0.73 10.19
CA ALA A 62 -4.38 -1.18 11.27
C ALA A 62 -5.65 -0.32 11.39
N GLN A 63 -6.66 -0.60 10.56
CA GLN A 63 -7.99 0.02 10.62
C GLN A 63 -8.97 -0.88 11.40
N TYR A 64 -9.98 -0.26 12.04
CA TYR A 64 -11.10 -0.95 12.72
C TYR A 64 -10.70 -1.95 13.82
N PRO A 65 -10.00 -1.51 14.88
CA PRO A 65 -9.73 -2.36 16.04
C PRO A 65 -11.03 -2.92 16.64
N ARG A 66 -11.08 -4.23 16.90
CA ARG A 66 -12.29 -4.92 17.38
C ARG A 66 -12.48 -4.85 18.90
N MET A 67 -11.40 -4.60 19.64
CA MET A 67 -11.38 -4.61 21.12
C MET A 67 -11.38 -3.20 21.75
N ALA A 68 -11.54 -2.14 20.95
CA ALA A 68 -11.69 -0.77 21.43
C ALA A 68 -13.03 -0.58 22.18
N PRO A 69 -13.13 0.37 23.14
CA PRO A 69 -12.09 1.29 23.58
C PRO A 69 -11.00 0.60 24.42
N TYR A 70 -9.80 1.19 24.39
CA TYR A 70 -8.65 0.71 25.15
C TYR A 70 -8.49 1.47 26.47
N ALA A 71 -8.11 0.77 27.55
CA ALA A 71 -7.92 1.39 28.85
C ALA A 71 -6.71 2.35 28.84
N PRO A 72 -6.85 3.60 29.35
CA PRO A 72 -5.73 4.52 29.42
C PRO A 72 -4.70 4.08 30.47
N ASN A 73 -3.45 4.45 30.25
CA ASN A 73 -2.36 4.17 31.18
C ASN A 73 -2.50 4.95 32.48
N VAL A 74 -2.42 4.24 33.61
CA VAL A 74 -2.51 4.82 34.96
C VAL A 74 -1.42 5.89 35.20
N ASN A 75 -0.21 5.66 34.67
CA ASN A 75 0.94 6.54 34.85
C ASN A 75 1.18 7.51 33.67
N GLY A 76 0.17 7.69 32.82
CA GLY A 76 0.27 8.51 31.61
C GLY A 76 0.97 7.83 30.42
N PRO A 77 1.27 8.57 29.36
CA PRO A 77 1.76 7.99 28.11
C PRO A 77 3.13 7.31 28.24
N ARG A 78 3.31 6.17 27.55
CA ARG A 78 4.61 5.49 27.43
C ARG A 78 5.57 6.28 26.55
N THR A 79 6.87 6.04 26.72
CA THR A 79 7.85 6.40 25.68
C THR A 79 7.82 5.39 24.54
N ALA A 80 8.40 5.75 23.39
CA ALA A 80 8.51 4.83 22.25
C ALA A 80 9.34 3.57 22.59
N SER A 81 10.41 3.68 23.39
CA SER A 81 11.19 2.51 23.80
C SER A 81 10.40 1.61 24.74
N ASP A 82 9.63 2.18 25.67
CA ASP A 82 8.79 1.41 26.59
C ASP A 82 7.70 0.66 25.83
N ALA A 83 7.08 1.29 24.84
CA ALA A 83 6.08 0.66 23.99
C ALA A 83 6.65 -0.56 23.23
N ILE A 84 7.86 -0.43 22.67
CA ILE A 84 8.56 -1.55 22.00
C ILE A 84 8.95 -2.65 23.00
N ALA A 85 9.44 -2.27 24.17
CA ALA A 85 9.82 -3.21 25.23
C ALA A 85 8.59 -3.99 25.74
N LEU A 86 7.46 -3.30 25.93
CA LEU A 86 6.19 -3.90 26.30
C LEU A 86 5.69 -4.88 25.24
N ALA A 87 5.75 -4.51 23.96
CA ALA A 87 5.40 -5.44 22.88
C ALA A 87 6.23 -6.73 22.89
N LYS A 88 7.55 -6.58 23.07
CA LYS A 88 8.46 -7.73 23.18
C LYS A 88 8.19 -8.57 24.42
N SER A 89 7.89 -7.96 25.57
CA SER A 89 7.59 -8.71 26.79
C SER A 89 6.28 -9.50 26.69
N LYS A 90 5.38 -9.11 25.79
CA LYS A 90 4.17 -9.86 25.41
C LYS A 90 4.39 -10.87 24.28
N GLY A 91 5.65 -11.16 23.92
CA GLY A 91 6.01 -12.19 22.94
C GLY A 91 5.82 -11.77 21.48
N ILE A 92 5.60 -10.48 21.20
CA ILE A 92 5.48 -9.99 19.83
C ILE A 92 6.88 -9.92 19.21
N GLU A 93 7.09 -10.67 18.14
CA GLU A 93 8.34 -10.70 17.39
C GLU A 93 8.46 -9.43 16.52
N ILE A 94 9.47 -8.60 16.83
CA ILE A 94 9.82 -7.40 16.05
C ILE A 94 11.20 -7.62 15.41
N PRO A 95 11.26 -7.96 14.11
CA PRO A 95 12.50 -8.08 13.36
C PRO A 95 13.42 -6.85 13.45
N TYR A 96 14.74 -7.08 13.41
CA TYR A 96 15.76 -6.03 13.56
C TYR A 96 15.76 -4.99 12.42
N ASP A 97 15.26 -5.39 11.25
CA ASP A 97 15.15 -4.57 10.05
C ASP A 97 13.86 -3.73 10.01
N ILE A 98 13.02 -3.83 11.04
CA ILE A 98 11.85 -2.96 11.22
C ILE A 98 12.24 -1.77 12.09
N TYR A 99 11.81 -0.59 11.66
CA TYR A 99 11.89 0.64 12.44
C TYR A 99 10.48 1.12 12.82
N ILE A 100 10.20 1.16 14.12
CA ILE A 100 8.93 1.64 14.66
C ILE A 100 9.06 3.12 15.05
N GLY A 101 8.19 3.97 14.51
CA GLY A 101 8.13 5.40 14.83
C GLY A 101 6.74 5.84 15.29
N PHE A 102 6.66 6.57 16.41
CA PHE A 102 5.42 7.17 16.91
C PHE A 102 5.33 8.64 16.50
N MET A 103 4.31 8.98 15.72
CA MET A 103 4.18 10.26 15.03
C MET A 103 3.23 11.18 15.79
N LYS A 104 3.75 12.32 16.30
CA LYS A 104 2.94 13.34 16.97
C LYS A 104 1.93 14.02 16.05
N LYS A 105 2.32 14.23 14.79
CA LYS A 105 1.47 14.82 13.73
C LYS A 105 0.95 13.69 12.85
N TRP A 106 -0.02 12.95 13.35
CA TRP A 106 -0.72 11.91 12.59
C TRP A 106 -1.81 12.54 11.72
N ILE A 107 -1.76 12.31 10.41
CA ILE A 107 -2.66 12.96 9.45
C ILE A 107 -3.85 12.07 9.05
N ARG A 108 -3.77 10.77 9.29
CA ARG A 108 -4.84 9.83 8.97
C ARG A 108 -5.94 9.90 10.01
N LYS A 109 -7.16 9.59 9.56
CA LYS A 109 -8.36 9.55 10.40
C LYS A 109 -8.98 8.15 10.49
N ASP A 110 -8.52 7.24 9.63
CA ASP A 110 -9.08 5.92 9.38
C ASP A 110 -8.25 4.79 10.00
N ALA A 111 -6.97 5.04 10.28
CA ALA A 111 -6.03 4.08 10.86
C ALA A 111 -5.12 4.76 11.89
N ASP A 112 -4.65 4.01 12.88
CA ASP A 112 -3.67 4.48 13.87
C ASP A 112 -2.27 3.88 13.68
N ALA A 113 -2.08 3.03 12.67
CA ALA A 113 -0.78 2.55 12.23
C ALA A 113 -0.75 2.31 10.72
N GLU A 114 0.44 2.37 10.13
CA GLU A 114 0.67 2.02 8.73
C GLU A 114 2.13 1.61 8.46
N TYR A 115 2.31 0.82 7.42
CA TYR A 115 3.61 0.53 6.83
C TYR A 115 3.51 0.55 5.29
N PHE A 116 4.66 0.49 4.61
CA PHE A 116 4.73 0.49 3.14
C PHE A 116 4.08 1.73 2.49
N TYR A 117 4.36 2.92 3.05
CA TYR A 117 3.93 4.18 2.44
C TYR A 117 4.76 4.49 1.19
N ARG A 118 4.33 4.00 0.02
CA ARG A 118 4.79 4.52 -1.27
C ARG A 118 3.83 5.61 -1.72
N LYS A 119 4.40 6.77 -2.10
CA LYS A 119 3.62 7.88 -2.67
C LYS A 119 3.06 7.50 -4.06
N ASP A 120 3.73 6.58 -4.74
CA ASP A 120 3.36 6.13 -6.06
C ASP A 120 2.22 5.12 -5.98
N GLU A 121 1.17 5.37 -6.74
CA GLU A 121 0.08 4.41 -6.91
C GLU A 121 0.55 3.28 -7.84
N PHE A 122 0.31 2.04 -7.46
CA PHE A 122 0.70 0.87 -8.25
C PHE A 122 -0.42 0.47 -9.21
N ASP A 123 -0.04 0.05 -10.42
CA ASP A 123 -0.91 -0.75 -11.27
C ASP A 123 -1.13 -2.11 -10.60
N PRO A 124 -2.36 -2.68 -10.60
CA PRO A 124 -2.60 -4.01 -10.06
C PRO A 124 -1.66 -5.11 -10.60
N ASP A 125 -1.13 -4.95 -11.82
CA ASP A 125 -0.21 -5.90 -12.45
C ASP A 125 1.28 -5.55 -12.24
N ASP A 126 1.59 -4.45 -11.54
CA ASP A 126 2.97 -4.12 -11.16
C ASP A 126 3.52 -5.18 -10.21
N TRP A 127 4.81 -5.49 -10.37
CA TRP A 127 5.54 -6.37 -9.47
C TRP A 127 6.14 -5.57 -8.33
N ILE A 128 5.77 -5.94 -7.11
CA ILE A 128 6.36 -5.42 -5.88
C ILE A 128 7.40 -6.44 -5.41
N LYS A 129 8.57 -5.97 -4.99
CA LYS A 129 9.64 -6.78 -4.39
C LYS A 129 9.64 -6.58 -2.87
N TRP A 130 10.13 -7.56 -2.11
CA TRP A 130 10.30 -7.37 -0.66
C TRP A 130 11.24 -6.18 -0.34
N SER A 131 12.28 -6.00 -1.16
CA SER A 131 13.19 -4.86 -1.06
C SER A 131 12.49 -3.50 -1.19
N ASP A 132 11.30 -3.44 -1.80
CA ASP A 132 10.55 -2.19 -1.96
C ASP A 132 10.03 -1.62 -0.63
N PHE A 133 9.97 -2.45 0.42
CA PHE A 133 9.51 -2.07 1.75
C PHE A 133 10.57 -1.32 2.55
N TYR A 134 11.84 -1.45 2.15
CA TYR A 134 12.95 -0.82 2.83
C TYR A 134 13.06 0.65 2.42
N HIS A 135 13.28 1.51 3.40
CA HIS A 135 13.59 2.90 3.15
C HIS A 135 15.06 3.04 2.72
N ASP A 136 15.29 3.64 1.54
CA ASP A 136 16.60 3.66 0.86
C ASP A 136 17.77 4.13 1.73
N LYS A 137 17.54 5.09 2.64
CA LYS A 137 18.62 5.65 3.47
C LYS A 137 18.88 4.87 4.74
N THR A 138 17.84 4.26 5.33
CA THR A 138 17.95 3.61 6.63
C THR A 138 18.17 2.11 6.50
N GLY A 139 17.87 1.53 5.33
CA GLY A 139 17.91 0.09 5.14
C GLY A 139 16.94 -0.66 6.06
N LYS A 140 15.87 0.00 6.50
CA LYS A 140 14.85 -0.55 7.40
C LYS A 140 13.46 -0.33 6.85
N ILE A 141 12.53 -1.22 7.20
CA ILE A 141 11.10 -1.09 6.91
C ILE A 141 10.49 -0.12 7.92
N PRO A 142 10.03 1.07 7.50
CA PRO A 142 9.41 2.01 8.41
C PRO A 142 7.96 1.61 8.71
N VAL A 143 7.63 1.48 9.99
CA VAL A 143 6.27 1.31 10.49
C VAL A 143 5.94 2.50 11.36
N ARG A 144 4.87 3.22 11.01
CA ARG A 144 4.48 4.45 11.69
C ARG A 144 3.21 4.22 12.49
N PHE A 145 3.20 4.72 13.71
CA PHE A 145 2.07 4.65 14.62
C PHE A 145 1.64 6.06 15.01
N ASN A 146 0.35 6.26 15.25
CA ASN A 146 -0.17 7.47 15.88
C ASN A 146 0.39 7.56 17.30
N ALA A 147 1.03 8.67 17.67
CA ALA A 147 1.61 8.83 19.00
C ALA A 147 0.56 8.77 20.13
N LYS A 148 -0.73 8.99 19.84
CA LYS A 148 -1.82 8.81 20.81
C LYS A 148 -1.95 7.37 21.32
N LEU A 149 -1.50 6.37 20.55
CA LEU A 149 -1.49 4.99 21.02
C LEU A 149 -0.65 4.84 22.30
N LEU A 150 0.36 5.69 22.51
CA LEU A 150 1.19 5.66 23.72
C LEU A 150 0.40 5.92 25.01
N GLU A 151 -0.82 6.43 24.92
CA GLU A 151 -1.71 6.69 26.05
C GLU A 151 -2.36 5.41 26.61
N SER A 152 -2.23 4.26 25.94
CA SER A 152 -2.81 2.99 26.37
C SER A 152 -1.92 1.80 26.01
N ASP A 153 -1.56 1.00 27.02
CA ASP A 153 -0.79 -0.23 26.87
C ASP A 153 -1.53 -1.26 26.00
N GLU A 154 -2.85 -1.37 26.13
CA GLU A 154 -3.66 -2.22 25.25
C GLU A 154 -3.60 -1.73 23.80
N ALA A 155 -3.69 -0.42 23.58
CA ALA A 155 -3.64 0.17 22.24
C ALA A 155 -2.25 -0.04 21.59
N ILE A 156 -1.16 0.15 22.35
CA ILE A 156 0.21 -0.14 21.92
C ILE A 156 0.31 -1.59 21.45
N ILE A 157 -0.10 -2.52 22.31
CA ILE A 157 0.07 -3.95 22.07
C ILE A 157 -0.80 -4.40 20.90
N ALA A 158 -2.06 -3.98 20.83
CA ALA A 158 -2.96 -4.35 19.76
C ALA A 158 -2.40 -3.97 18.37
N HIS A 159 -1.97 -2.71 18.22
CA HIS A 159 -1.50 -2.22 16.92
C HIS A 159 -0.11 -2.77 16.57
N ILE A 160 0.82 -2.88 17.52
CA ILE A 160 2.13 -3.50 17.22
C ILE A 160 1.94 -4.98 16.87
N ALA A 161 1.11 -5.73 17.61
CA ALA A 161 0.82 -7.13 17.29
C ALA A 161 0.22 -7.29 15.89
N HIS A 162 -0.72 -6.41 15.52
CA HIS A 162 -1.32 -6.39 14.19
C HIS A 162 -0.27 -6.21 13.10
N GLU A 163 0.49 -5.11 13.14
CA GLU A 163 1.45 -4.78 12.08
C GLU A 163 2.58 -5.81 11.98
N MET A 164 3.06 -6.34 13.13
CA MET A 164 4.11 -7.35 13.12
C MET A 164 3.61 -8.69 12.58
N HIS A 165 2.38 -9.09 12.91
CA HIS A 165 1.81 -10.31 12.33
C HIS A 165 1.72 -10.22 10.81
N GLU A 166 1.20 -9.11 10.30
CA GLU A 166 1.05 -8.88 8.85
C GLU A 166 2.41 -8.86 8.14
N LEU A 167 3.38 -8.07 8.64
CA LEU A 167 4.72 -7.97 8.04
C LEU A 167 5.51 -9.28 8.11
N ASN A 168 5.45 -10.01 9.22
CA ASN A 168 6.16 -11.29 9.37
C ASN A 168 5.55 -12.36 8.46
N ALA A 169 4.22 -12.35 8.26
CA ALA A 169 3.56 -13.23 7.30
C ALA A 169 3.86 -12.86 5.86
N LEU A 170 3.86 -11.57 5.53
CA LEU A 170 4.25 -11.09 4.21
C LEU A 170 5.68 -11.51 3.86
N ARG A 171 6.64 -11.37 4.78
CA ARG A 171 8.03 -11.79 4.55
C ARG A 171 8.10 -13.23 4.03
N ARG A 172 7.42 -14.16 4.70
CA ARG A 172 7.34 -15.58 4.30
C ARG A 172 6.70 -15.74 2.92
N LEU A 173 5.57 -15.06 2.66
CA LEU A 173 4.92 -15.09 1.35
C LEU A 173 5.83 -14.56 0.23
N PHE A 174 6.59 -13.50 0.49
CA PHE A 174 7.56 -13.00 -0.49
C PHE A 174 8.70 -14.00 -0.72
N GLU A 175 9.21 -14.65 0.32
CA GLU A 175 10.22 -15.71 0.20
C GLU A 175 9.72 -16.88 -0.68
N GLU A 176 8.49 -17.34 -0.43
CA GLU A 176 7.81 -18.38 -1.23
C GLU A 176 7.64 -17.97 -2.70
N GLU A 177 7.47 -16.68 -2.98
CA GLU A 177 7.26 -16.11 -4.31
C GLU A 177 8.56 -15.58 -4.96
N SER A 178 9.72 -16.09 -4.54
CA SER A 178 11.02 -15.68 -5.08
C SER A 178 11.32 -14.17 -4.93
N GLY A 179 10.89 -13.59 -3.80
CA GLY A 179 11.16 -12.23 -3.38
C GLY A 179 10.27 -11.15 -4.02
N LYS A 180 9.25 -11.51 -4.80
CA LYS A 180 8.35 -10.54 -5.47
C LYS A 180 6.94 -11.08 -5.69
N MET A 181 5.93 -10.22 -5.69
CA MET A 181 4.56 -10.59 -6.04
C MET A 181 3.82 -9.46 -6.76
N PRO A 182 2.77 -9.76 -7.55
CA PRO A 182 1.93 -8.73 -8.16
C PRO A 182 1.21 -7.89 -7.11
N ALA A 183 1.07 -6.58 -7.33
CA ALA A 183 0.40 -5.66 -6.42
C ALA A 183 -1.03 -6.10 -6.08
N ARG A 184 -1.78 -6.62 -7.06
CA ARG A 184 -3.11 -7.23 -6.84
C ARG A 184 -3.11 -8.38 -5.83
N LYS A 185 -2.03 -9.17 -5.77
CA LYS A 185 -1.91 -10.31 -4.85
C LYS A 185 -1.59 -9.79 -3.46
N LEU A 186 -0.63 -8.87 -3.34
CA LEU A 186 -0.34 -8.18 -2.08
C LEU A 186 -1.60 -7.55 -1.48
N MET A 187 -2.33 -6.74 -2.26
CA MET A 187 -3.58 -6.09 -1.83
C MET A 187 -4.68 -7.07 -1.38
N ARG A 188 -4.71 -8.32 -1.89
CA ARG A 188 -5.65 -9.34 -1.39
C ARG A 188 -5.25 -9.85 -0.02
N HIS A 189 -3.94 -9.96 0.25
CA HIS A 189 -3.43 -10.42 1.54
C HIS A 189 -3.61 -9.38 2.64
N ILE A 190 -3.44 -8.08 2.34
CA ILE A 190 -3.47 -6.99 3.33
C ILE A 190 -4.73 -6.12 3.26
N GLY A 191 -5.62 -6.39 2.31
CA GLY A 191 -6.79 -5.55 2.07
C GLY A 191 -7.84 -5.67 3.19
N GLN A 192 -8.34 -4.53 3.65
CA GLN A 192 -9.39 -4.50 4.66
C GLN A 192 -10.69 -5.19 4.18
N GLY A 193 -11.42 -5.82 5.10
CA GLY A 193 -12.76 -6.38 4.85
C GLY A 193 -12.78 -7.68 4.04
N ILE A 194 -11.62 -8.31 3.82
CA ILE A 194 -11.51 -9.62 3.17
C ILE A 194 -11.37 -10.68 4.26
N PRO A 195 -12.36 -11.57 4.46
CA PRO A 195 -12.29 -12.58 5.51
C PRO A 195 -11.07 -13.49 5.34
N LYS A 196 -10.41 -13.83 6.46
CA LYS A 196 -9.28 -14.77 6.53
C LYS A 196 -8.02 -14.33 5.78
N ASN A 197 -7.91 -13.09 5.32
CA ASN A 197 -6.62 -12.60 4.83
C ASN A 197 -5.70 -12.20 5.99
N LEU A 198 -4.49 -11.73 5.71
CA LEU A 198 -3.52 -11.40 6.75
C LEU A 198 -4.01 -10.27 7.64
N HIS A 199 -4.72 -9.29 7.08
CA HIS A 199 -5.27 -8.17 7.84
C HIS A 199 -6.30 -8.63 8.89
N ASP A 200 -7.23 -9.50 8.50
CA ASP A 200 -8.23 -10.08 9.41
C ASP A 200 -7.55 -10.96 10.50
N GLN A 201 -6.61 -11.80 10.10
CA GLN A 201 -5.82 -12.64 11.01
C GLN A 201 -4.96 -11.81 11.99
N ALA A 202 -4.40 -10.69 11.52
CA ALA A 202 -3.62 -9.78 12.35
C ALA A 202 -4.44 -9.21 13.51
N TRP A 203 -5.72 -8.88 13.27
CA TRP A 203 -6.61 -8.51 14.37
C TRP A 203 -6.93 -9.70 15.30
N GLU A 204 -7.02 -10.94 14.80
CA GLU A 204 -7.27 -12.10 15.68
C GLU A 204 -6.12 -12.29 16.67
N VAL A 205 -4.89 -12.12 16.18
CA VAL A 205 -3.69 -12.14 17.01
C VAL A 205 -3.69 -10.97 17.99
N ALA A 206 -3.93 -9.75 17.54
CA ALA A 206 -3.99 -8.57 18.41
C ALA A 206 -5.03 -8.73 19.54
N ASP A 207 -6.25 -9.17 19.19
CA ASP A 207 -7.33 -9.36 20.16
C ASP A 207 -6.99 -10.44 21.20
N LYS A 208 -6.30 -11.51 20.79
CA LYS A 208 -5.85 -12.55 21.70
C LYS A 208 -4.86 -12.00 22.73
N VAL A 209 -3.89 -11.19 22.29
CA VAL A 209 -2.91 -10.60 23.22
C VAL A 209 -3.57 -9.60 24.16
N VAL A 210 -4.49 -8.76 23.67
CA VAL A 210 -5.25 -7.82 24.51
C VAL A 210 -6.13 -8.55 25.53
N ARG A 211 -6.82 -9.62 25.13
CA ARG A 211 -7.59 -10.45 26.08
C ARG A 211 -6.72 -11.00 27.20
N ALA A 212 -5.57 -11.58 26.86
CA ALA A 212 -4.62 -12.07 27.86
C ALA A 212 -4.16 -10.96 28.82
N MET A 213 -3.91 -9.73 28.31
CA MET A 213 -3.57 -8.59 29.17
C MET A 213 -4.68 -8.19 30.14
N ARG A 214 -5.94 -8.27 29.72
CA ARG A 214 -7.11 -7.95 30.57
C ARG A 214 -7.36 -9.01 31.63
N GLU A 215 -7.03 -10.26 31.36
CA GLU A 215 -7.17 -11.38 32.30
C GLU A 215 -6.08 -11.39 33.39
N GLU A 216 -4.96 -10.70 33.16
CA GLU A 216 -3.85 -10.56 34.14
C GLU A 216 -4.08 -9.42 35.16
N GLN A 217 -5.08 -8.55 34.96
CA GLN A 217 -5.38 -7.37 35.79
C GLN A 217 -6.41 -7.68 36.87
#